data_AF-A0A022QSD0-F1
#
_entry.id   AF-A0A022QSD0-F1
#
_cell.length_a   1.000
_cell.length_b   1.000
_cell.length_c   1.000
_cell.angle_alpha   90.00
_cell.angle_beta   90.00
_cell.angle_gamma   90.00
#
_symmetry.space_group_name_H-M   'P 1'
#
loop_
_entity.id
_entity.type
_entity.pdbx_description
1 polymer ?
#
loop_
_entity_poly.entity_id
_entity_poly.type
_entity_poly.pdbx_seq_one_letter_code
_entity_poly.pdbx_strand_id
1 'polypeptide(L)'
;MGKSWISLSNRLSDEYVHEVAQFLDFAFLNKENGSRICFPCKKCKNRFTKIREDVMLHCLRDGFNPTYKNLTYHGEIYVPFHSNEDAKMLDCGDDNAADEETKNFTKLLRDGETPLFQGCEKLSFIARFL
;
A
#
# COMPACT_ATOMS: atom_id res chain seq x y z
N MET A 1 -0.24 -10.27 -20.51
CA MET A 1 0.83 -10.65 -19.57
C MET A 1 0.61 -12.08 -19.13
N GLY A 2 1.64 -12.94 -19.17
CA GLY A 2 1.54 -14.28 -18.60
C GLY A 2 1.39 -14.22 -17.06
N LYS A 3 0.89 -15.28 -16.43
CA LYS A 3 0.75 -15.36 -14.95
C LYS A 3 1.59 -16.48 -14.33
N SER A 4 2.36 -17.21 -15.14
CA SER A 4 3.26 -18.27 -14.68
C SER A 4 4.29 -17.76 -13.68
N TRP A 5 4.72 -16.50 -13.82
CA TRP A 5 5.70 -15.84 -12.95
C TRP A 5 5.23 -15.70 -11.49
N ILE A 6 3.90 -15.68 -11.24
CA ILE A 6 3.32 -15.65 -9.88
C ILE A 6 3.79 -16.87 -9.06
N SER A 7 4.05 -17.98 -9.71
CA SER A 7 4.46 -19.25 -9.10
C SER A 7 5.98 -19.45 -9.03
N LEU A 8 6.79 -18.49 -9.53
CA LEU A 8 8.25 -18.61 -9.47
C LEU A 8 8.72 -18.53 -8.02
N SER A 9 9.56 -19.49 -7.62
CA SER A 9 10.13 -19.56 -6.27
C SER A 9 11.29 -18.57 -6.08
N ASN A 10 12.11 -18.37 -7.12
CA ASN A 10 13.20 -17.39 -7.09
C ASN A 10 12.67 -16.00 -7.43
N ARG A 11 12.43 -15.20 -6.40
CA ARG A 11 11.90 -13.82 -6.53
C ARG A 11 12.98 -12.78 -6.86
N LEU A 12 14.24 -13.19 -6.93
CA LEU A 12 15.35 -12.34 -7.33
C LEU A 12 15.83 -12.69 -8.75
N SER A 13 15.17 -13.61 -9.45
CA SER A 13 15.48 -13.87 -10.85
C SER A 13 15.09 -12.67 -11.71
N ASP A 14 15.87 -12.44 -12.77
CA ASP A 14 15.57 -11.39 -13.75
C ASP A 14 14.17 -11.56 -14.34
N GLU A 15 13.75 -12.80 -14.59
CA GLU A 15 12.40 -13.13 -15.07
C GLU A 15 11.32 -12.64 -14.10
N TYR A 16 11.45 -12.92 -12.80
CA TYR A 16 10.46 -12.49 -11.83
C TYR A 16 10.42 -10.98 -11.69
N VAL A 17 11.59 -10.34 -11.58
CA VAL A 17 11.72 -8.89 -11.46
C VAL A 17 11.12 -8.17 -12.68
N HIS A 18 11.39 -8.69 -13.88
CA HIS A 18 10.86 -8.15 -15.12
C HIS A 18 9.33 -8.25 -15.21
N GLU A 19 8.76 -9.41 -14.89
CA GLU A 19 7.30 -9.61 -14.92
C GLU A 19 6.58 -8.78 -13.83
N VAL A 20 7.19 -8.61 -12.65
CA VAL A 20 6.69 -7.69 -11.62
C VAL A 20 6.70 -6.24 -12.11
N ALA A 21 7.76 -5.81 -12.80
CA ALA A 21 7.82 -4.46 -13.36
C ALA A 21 6.71 -4.22 -14.39
N GLN A 22 6.51 -5.17 -15.30
CA GLN A 22 5.40 -5.13 -16.27
C GLN A 22 4.03 -5.08 -15.58
N PHE A 23 3.84 -5.87 -14.52
CA PHE A 23 2.62 -5.82 -13.71
C PHE A 23 2.38 -4.43 -13.12
N LEU A 24 3.41 -3.83 -12.52
CA LEU A 24 3.31 -2.51 -11.91
C LEU A 24 2.98 -1.44 -12.95
N ASP A 25 3.63 -1.47 -14.12
CA ASP A 25 3.31 -0.54 -15.22
C ASP A 25 1.85 -0.66 -15.63
N PHE A 26 1.38 -1.87 -15.85
CA PHE A 26 -0.01 -2.13 -16.19
C PHE A 26 -0.98 -1.66 -15.10
N ALA A 27 -0.73 -2.01 -13.83
CA ALA A 27 -1.65 -1.74 -12.73
C ALA A 27 -1.77 -0.25 -12.40
N PHE A 28 -0.67 0.51 -12.48
CA PHE A 28 -0.67 1.94 -12.21
C PHE A 28 -1.13 2.76 -13.42
N LEU A 29 -0.85 2.34 -14.65
CA LEU A 29 -1.36 3.01 -15.85
C LEU A 29 -2.90 2.94 -15.94
N ASN A 30 -3.50 1.82 -15.56
CA ASN A 30 -4.94 1.62 -15.59
C ASN A 30 -5.68 2.22 -14.38
N LYS A 31 -4.98 2.93 -13.49
CA LYS A 31 -5.58 3.54 -12.30
C LYS A 31 -5.91 5.00 -12.60
N GLU A 32 -7.20 5.34 -12.69
CA GLU A 32 -7.69 6.66 -13.12
C GLU A 32 -7.14 7.87 -12.35
N ASN A 33 -6.63 7.72 -11.11
CA ASN A 33 -6.05 8.82 -10.30
C ASN A 33 -5.15 8.35 -9.13
N GLY A 34 -4.55 7.16 -9.22
CA GLY A 34 -3.95 6.53 -8.04
C GLY A 34 -2.43 6.44 -8.08
N SER A 35 -1.78 7.18 -7.18
CA SER A 35 -0.42 6.88 -6.72
C SER A 35 -0.36 5.58 -5.89
N ARG A 36 -1.52 4.97 -5.62
CA ARG A 36 -1.65 3.76 -4.80
C ARG A 36 -2.60 2.75 -5.45
N ILE A 37 -2.25 1.47 -5.32
CA ILE A 37 -3.10 0.34 -5.76
C ILE A 37 -3.29 -0.66 -4.62
N CYS A 38 -4.38 -1.42 -4.67
CA CYS A 38 -4.67 -2.46 -3.70
C CYS A 38 -3.94 -3.72 -4.16
N PHE A 39 -3.05 -4.24 -3.31
CA PHE A 39 -2.12 -5.28 -3.73
C PHE A 39 -2.42 -6.64 -3.07
N PRO A 40 -2.64 -7.71 -3.85
CA PRO A 40 -2.87 -9.07 -3.37
C PRO A 40 -1.57 -9.74 -2.87
N CYS A 41 -0.87 -9.08 -1.94
CA CYS A 41 0.25 -9.69 -1.24
C CYS A 41 -0.23 -10.92 -0.45
N LYS A 42 0.57 -11.98 -0.48
CA LYS A 42 0.33 -13.21 0.30
C LYS A 42 0.06 -12.96 1.78
N LYS A 43 0.70 -11.94 2.37
CA LYS A 43 0.52 -11.55 3.77
C LYS A 43 -0.56 -10.50 3.98
N CYS A 44 -0.63 -9.48 3.12
CA CYS A 44 -1.58 -8.37 3.31
C CYS A 44 -3.01 -8.68 2.89
N LYS A 45 -3.23 -9.74 2.09
CA LYS A 45 -4.56 -10.18 1.63
C LYS A 45 -5.39 -9.06 1.01
N ASN A 46 -4.77 -8.20 0.20
CA ASN A 46 -5.42 -7.06 -0.47
C ASN A 46 -6.07 -6.03 0.47
N ARG A 47 -5.65 -5.96 1.74
CA ARG A 47 -6.29 -5.11 2.75
C ARG A 47 -5.99 -3.61 2.62
N PHE A 48 -4.84 -3.25 2.04
CA PHE A 48 -4.32 -1.88 2.06
C PHE A 48 -3.90 -1.44 0.66
N THR A 49 -4.12 -0.15 0.36
CA THR A 49 -3.52 0.50 -0.81
C THR A 49 -2.01 0.68 -0.59
N LYS A 50 -1.21 0.65 -1.65
CA LYS A 50 0.25 0.74 -1.62
C LYS A 50 0.79 1.53 -2.80
N ILE A 51 1.82 2.32 -2.57
CA ILE A 51 2.60 2.95 -3.64
C ILE A 51 3.41 1.90 -4.42
N ARG A 52 3.89 2.29 -5.59
CA ARG A 52 4.60 1.40 -6.51
C ARG A 52 5.80 0.72 -5.85
N GLU A 53 6.58 1.47 -5.10
CA GLU A 53 7.78 1.01 -4.40
C GLU A 53 7.44 -0.04 -3.32
N ASP A 54 6.36 0.20 -2.56
CA ASP A 54 5.87 -0.73 -1.55
C ASP A 54 5.36 -2.03 -2.17
N VAL A 55 4.65 -1.94 -3.30
CA VAL A 55 4.20 -3.12 -4.02
C VAL A 55 5.41 -3.92 -4.51
N MET A 56 6.40 -3.28 -5.15
CA MET A 56 7.63 -3.93 -5.58
C MET A 56 8.34 -4.66 -4.42
N LEU A 57 8.52 -3.99 -3.29
CA LEU A 57 9.12 -4.58 -2.09
C LEU A 57 8.34 -5.82 -1.61
N HIS A 58 7.01 -5.74 -1.59
CA HIS A 58 6.15 -6.85 -1.18
C HIS A 58 6.22 -8.03 -2.17
N CYS A 59 6.34 -7.77 -3.47
CA CYS A 59 6.56 -8.80 -4.49
C CYS A 59 7.85 -9.57 -4.21
N LEU A 60 8.96 -8.87 -4.01
CA LEU A 60 10.27 -9.49 -3.80
C LEU A 60 10.36 -10.23 -2.45
N ARG A 61 9.84 -9.64 -1.37
CA ARG A 61 9.93 -10.17 -0.01
C ARG A 61 8.91 -11.28 0.27
N ASP A 62 7.65 -11.02 -0.04
CA ASP A 62 6.52 -11.85 0.41
C ASP A 62 5.88 -12.64 -0.73
N GLY A 63 6.01 -12.15 -1.96
CA GLY A 63 5.41 -12.75 -3.15
C GLY A 63 3.92 -12.43 -3.29
N PHE A 64 3.41 -12.79 -4.46
CA PHE A 64 1.99 -12.71 -4.78
C PHE A 64 1.18 -13.76 -4.04
N ASN A 65 -0.09 -13.46 -3.81
CA ASN A 65 -1.05 -14.48 -3.46
C ASN A 65 -1.26 -15.40 -4.69
N PRO A 66 -0.90 -16.70 -4.63
CA PRO A 66 -1.04 -17.61 -5.76
C PRO A 66 -2.49 -17.86 -6.18
N THR A 67 -3.47 -17.55 -5.32
CA THR A 67 -4.89 -17.63 -5.68
C THR A 67 -5.40 -16.40 -6.43
N TYR A 68 -4.58 -15.35 -6.55
CA TYR A 68 -4.94 -14.13 -7.27
C TYR A 68 -4.75 -14.34 -8.78
N LYS A 69 -5.80 -14.88 -9.42
CA LYS A 69 -5.76 -15.26 -10.84
C LYS A 69 -6.27 -14.17 -11.79
N ASN A 70 -6.99 -13.19 -11.26
CA ASN A 70 -7.66 -12.15 -12.05
C ASN A 70 -7.13 -10.78 -11.65
N LEU A 71 -6.46 -10.09 -12.58
CA LEU A 71 -6.02 -8.70 -12.40
C LEU A 71 -7.15 -7.72 -12.76
N THR A 72 -8.41 -8.12 -12.60
CA THR A 72 -9.60 -7.34 -13.00
C THR A 72 -9.66 -5.99 -12.30
N TYR A 73 -9.19 -5.92 -11.05
CA TYR A 73 -9.06 -4.68 -10.29
C TYR A 73 -7.95 -3.74 -10.81
N HIS A 74 -7.11 -4.22 -11.74
CA HIS A 74 -5.97 -3.50 -12.32
C HIS A 74 -6.12 -3.30 -13.83
N GLY A 75 -7.32 -3.49 -14.39
CA GLY A 75 -7.63 -3.25 -15.80
C GLY A 75 -7.57 -4.48 -16.72
N GLU A 76 -7.34 -5.69 -16.19
CA GLU A 76 -7.44 -6.89 -17.02
C GLU A 76 -8.90 -7.18 -17.36
N ILE A 77 -9.23 -7.18 -18.64
CA ILE A 77 -10.57 -7.52 -19.13
C ILE A 77 -10.81 -9.00 -18.83
N TYR A 78 -11.82 -9.28 -18.00
CA TYR A 78 -12.25 -10.64 -17.72
C TYR A 78 -12.81 -11.28 -19.00
N VAL A 79 -12.11 -12.28 -19.53
CA VAL A 79 -12.64 -13.18 -20.56
C VAL A 79 -13.17 -14.44 -19.84
N PRO A 80 -14.50 -14.65 -19.76
CA PRO A 80 -15.06 -15.77 -19.02
C PRO A 80 -14.69 -17.09 -19.73
N PHE A 81 -13.89 -17.92 -19.08
CA PHE A 81 -13.99 -19.37 -19.25
C PHE A 81 -14.65 -19.91 -17.98
N HIS A 82 -15.81 -20.55 -18.16
CA HIS A 82 -16.77 -20.97 -17.13
C HIS A 82 -16.15 -21.42 -15.79
N SER A 83 -16.34 -20.64 -14.72
CA SER A 83 -17.29 -20.92 -13.62
C SER A 83 -17.10 -19.91 -12.47
N ASN A 84 -18.24 -19.52 -11.90
CA ASN A 84 -18.47 -18.43 -10.95
C ASN A 84 -17.56 -18.45 -9.72
N GLU A 85 -16.96 -17.31 -9.36
CA GLU A 85 -16.92 -16.80 -7.98
C GLU A 85 -16.86 -15.27 -7.99
N ASP A 86 -17.70 -14.66 -7.16
CA ASP A 86 -18.00 -13.24 -7.10
C ASP A 86 -16.76 -12.36 -6.89
N ALA A 87 -16.43 -11.53 -7.88
CA ALA A 87 -15.53 -10.39 -7.69
C ALA A 87 -16.25 -9.30 -6.87
N LYS A 88 -16.46 -9.57 -5.58
CA LYS A 88 -16.96 -8.56 -4.64
C LYS A 88 -15.97 -7.41 -4.61
N MET A 89 -16.46 -6.19 -4.80
CA MET A 89 -15.70 -4.98 -4.53
C MET A 89 -15.31 -4.98 -3.05
N LEU A 90 -14.05 -5.28 -2.76
CA LEU A 90 -13.47 -5.12 -1.43
C LEU A 90 -12.87 -3.72 -1.39
N ASP A 91 -13.49 -2.85 -0.59
CA ASP A 91 -12.96 -1.55 -0.23
C ASP A 91 -11.60 -1.76 0.48
N CYS A 92 -10.54 -1.36 -0.20
CA CYS A 92 -9.21 -1.39 0.39
C CYS A 92 -9.08 -0.19 1.31
N GLY A 93 -8.83 -0.44 2.60
CA GLY A 93 -8.65 0.62 3.58
C GLY A 93 -7.52 1.56 3.17
N ASP A 94 -7.81 2.86 3.20
CA ASP A 94 -6.81 3.91 3.12
C ASP A 94 -5.98 3.89 4.41
N ASP A 95 -4.69 3.64 4.28
CA ASP A 95 -3.72 3.63 5.37
C ASP A 95 -3.30 5.04 5.80
N ASN A 96 -3.85 6.10 5.19
CA ASN A 96 -3.72 7.48 5.69
C ASN A 96 -4.68 7.83 6.84
N ALA A 97 -5.43 6.87 7.39
CA ALA A 97 -6.06 7.06 8.69
C ALA A 97 -4.97 7.13 9.76
N ALA A 98 -4.41 8.33 9.98
CA ALA A 98 -3.54 8.63 11.11
C ALA A 98 -4.22 8.07 12.37
N ASP A 99 -3.58 7.06 12.98
CA ASP A 99 -4.03 6.53 14.25
C ASP A 99 -4.08 7.66 15.29
N GLU A 100 -4.93 7.49 16.30
CA GLU A 100 -5.14 8.56 17.30
C GLU A 100 -3.85 8.88 18.08
N GLU A 101 -2.90 7.95 18.08
CA GLU A 101 -1.55 8.10 18.63
C GLU A 101 -0.69 9.08 17.82
N THR A 102 -0.72 8.99 16.49
CA THR A 102 -0.05 9.92 15.56
C THR A 102 -0.64 11.33 15.71
N LYS A 103 -1.96 11.43 15.87
CA LYS A 103 -2.60 12.74 16.15
C LYS A 103 -2.15 13.32 17.49
N ASN A 104 -2.03 12.49 18.52
CA ASN A 104 -1.49 12.91 19.82
C ASN A 104 -0.04 13.37 19.73
N PHE A 105 0.81 12.66 18.98
CA PHE A 105 2.21 13.04 18.78
C PHE A 105 2.34 14.39 18.05
N THR A 106 1.59 14.59 16.96
CA THR A 106 1.62 15.88 16.23
C THR A 106 1.07 17.05 17.05
N LYS A 107 0.11 16.79 17.95
CA LYS A 107 -0.37 17.80 18.89
C LYS A 107 0.71 18.19 19.89
N LEU A 108 1.40 17.23 20.49
CA LEU A 108 2.48 17.49 21.46
C LEU A 108 3.63 18.30 20.85
N LEU A 109 4.01 18.03 19.60
CA LEU A 109 5.04 18.81 18.90
C LEU A 109 4.62 20.27 18.71
N ARG A 110 3.38 20.51 18.26
CA ARG A 110 2.84 21.88 18.09
C ARG A 110 2.73 22.63 19.42
N ASP A 111 2.31 21.95 20.48
CA ASP A 111 2.22 22.53 21.81
C ASP A 111 3.62 22.91 22.36
N GLY A 112 4.67 22.15 22.00
CA GLY A 112 6.07 22.44 22.35
C GLY A 112 6.71 23.58 21.56
N GLU A 113 6.18 23.92 20.38
CA GLU A 113 6.59 25.08 19.59
C GLU A 113 5.88 26.38 20.03
N THR A 114 4.82 26.26 20.82
CA THR A 114 4.04 27.41 21.29
C THR A 114 4.72 28.06 22.50
N PRO A 115 4.95 29.40 22.50
CA PRO A 115 5.49 30.09 23.66
C PRO A 115 4.57 29.95 24.87
N LEU A 116 5.15 29.63 26.04
CA LEU A 116 4.38 29.51 27.29
C LEU A 116 3.64 30.80 27.67
N PHE A 117 4.15 31.95 27.24
CA PHE A 117 3.56 33.28 27.37
C PHE A 117 4.15 34.23 26.33
N GLN A 118 3.51 35.38 26.14
CA GLN A 118 3.92 36.38 25.16
C GLN A 118 5.33 36.93 25.46
N GLY A 119 6.26 36.74 24.52
CA GLY A 119 7.65 37.20 24.63
C GLY A 119 8.68 36.16 25.12
N CYS A 120 8.30 34.87 25.24
CA CYS A 120 9.23 33.80 25.62
C CYS A 120 9.96 33.22 24.40
N GLU A 121 11.28 33.44 24.30
CA GLU A 121 12.10 33.03 23.12
C GLU A 121 13.08 31.88 23.39
N LYS A 122 13.22 31.36 24.62
CA LYS A 122 14.39 30.54 24.96
C LYS A 122 14.21 29.15 25.56
N LEU A 123 13.06 28.76 26.13
CA LEU A 123 12.90 27.40 26.68
C LEU A 123 11.44 26.96 26.69
N SER A 124 11.04 26.12 25.73
CA SER A 124 9.71 25.49 25.67
C SER A 124 9.76 24.00 26.04
N PHE A 125 10.35 23.66 27.19
CA PHE A 125 10.13 22.34 27.77
C PHE A 125 10.04 22.38 29.29
N ILE A 126 8.83 22.60 29.81
CA ILE A 126 8.43 22.12 31.14
C ILE A 126 7.06 21.47 30.98
N ALA A 127 7.01 20.16 31.24
CA ALA A 127 5.79 19.39 31.33
C ALA A 127 4.87 20.03 32.39
N ARG A 128 3.69 20.46 31.96
CA ARG A 128 2.62 20.95 32.83
C ARG A 128 1.97 19.73 33.53
N PHE A 129 2.67 19.18 34.52
CA PHE A 129 2.07 18.29 35.51
C PHE A 129 1.84 19.09 36.79
N LEU A 130 0.69 19.75 36.87
CA LEU A 130 -0.13 19.91 38.08
C LEU A 130 -1.58 20.12 37.64
#